data_AF-A0A2E7DGX1-F1
#
_entry.id   AF-A0A2E7DGX1-F1
#
_cell.length_a   1.000
_cell.length_b   1.000
_cell.length_c   1.000
_cell.angle_alpha   90.00
_cell.angle_beta   90.00
_cell.angle_gamma   90.00
#
_symmetry.space_group_name_H-M   'P 1'
#
loop_
_entity.id
_entity.type
_entity.pdbx_description
1 polymer ?
#
loop_
_entity_poly.entity_id
_entity_poly.type
_entity_poly.pdbx_seq_one_letter_code
_entity_poly.pdbx_strand_id
1 'polypeptide(L)'
;MGKTIGFIGLGAIGKGMAVNLVKAGHTVNGYDARPEPVARSVNVGGAAAKTPDQAARNADLLLVTVFDFSQTTEVLFGTEGQ
;
A
#
# COMPACT_ATOMS: atom_id res chain seq x y z
N MET A 1 -17.66 -10.85 -1.47
CA MET A 1 -17.08 -10.12 -2.62
C MET A 1 -15.83 -9.41 -2.11
N GLY A 2 -14.71 -9.46 -2.83
CA GLY A 2 -13.45 -8.83 -2.40
C GLY A 2 -13.56 -7.30 -2.35
N LYS A 3 -12.72 -6.66 -1.52
CA LYS A 3 -12.60 -5.20 -1.40
C LYS A 3 -11.35 -4.72 -2.12
N THR A 4 -11.36 -3.46 -2.55
CA THR A 4 -10.17 -2.78 -3.06
C THR A 4 -9.44 -2.13 -1.91
N ILE A 5 -8.19 -2.48 -1.70
CA ILE A 5 -7.38 -2.02 -0.58
C ILE A 5 -6.18 -1.27 -1.12
N GLY A 6 -6.05 -0.01 -0.72
CA GLY A 6 -4.80 0.73 -0.86
C GLY A 6 -3.84 0.31 0.24
N PHE A 7 -2.59 0.05 -0.11
CA PHE A 7 -1.59 -0.38 0.87
C PHE A 7 -0.32 0.44 0.72
N ILE A 8 0.04 1.19 1.75
CA ILE A 8 1.24 2.02 1.78
C ILE A 8 2.23 1.46 2.79
N GLY A 9 3.43 1.17 2.30
CA GLY A 9 4.52 0.57 3.06
C GLY A 9 4.46 -0.96 2.98
N LEU A 10 5.29 -1.54 2.13
CA LEU A 10 5.35 -2.98 1.82
C LEU A 10 6.63 -3.62 2.38
N GLY A 11 7.16 -3.05 3.47
CA GLY A 11 8.31 -3.54 4.21
C GLY A 11 8.06 -4.89 4.90
N ALA A 12 8.91 -5.25 5.86
CA ALA A 12 8.86 -6.56 6.53
C ALA A 12 7.48 -6.88 7.14
N ILE A 13 6.85 -5.89 7.79
CA ILE A 13 5.52 -6.02 8.39
C ILE A 13 4.42 -5.99 7.32
N GLY A 14 4.40 -4.94 6.48
CA GLY A 14 3.37 -4.72 5.46
C GLY A 14 3.25 -5.87 4.45
N LYS A 15 4.36 -6.50 4.08
CA LYS A 15 4.40 -7.62 3.13
C LYS A 15 3.48 -8.78 3.54
N GLY A 16 3.55 -9.21 4.80
CA GLY A 16 2.75 -10.35 5.27
C GLY A 16 1.25 -10.08 5.18
N MET A 17 0.86 -8.85 5.53
CA MET A 17 -0.53 -8.41 5.45
C MET A 17 -1.01 -8.32 4.00
N ALA A 18 -0.24 -7.67 3.11
CA ALA A 18 -0.60 -7.55 1.70
C ALA A 18 -0.78 -8.93 1.02
N VAL A 19 0.13 -9.88 1.29
CA VAL A 19 0.02 -11.26 0.78
C VAL A 19 -1.27 -11.93 1.25
N ASN A 20 -1.60 -11.81 2.54
CA ASN A 20 -2.79 -12.44 3.10
C ASN A 20 -4.08 -11.83 2.56
N LEU A 21 -4.12 -10.52 2.32
CA LEU A 21 -5.26 -9.84 1.72
C LEU A 21 -5.49 -10.30 0.28
N VAL A 22 -4.43 -10.43 -0.52
CA VAL A 22 -4.54 -10.99 -1.89
C VAL A 22 -5.05 -12.44 -1.84
N LYS A 23 -4.50 -13.27 -0.95
CA LYS A 23 -4.95 -14.66 -0.78
C LYS A 23 -6.41 -14.77 -0.32
N ALA A 24 -6.90 -13.80 0.44
CA ALA A 24 -8.30 -13.71 0.86
C ALA A 24 -9.24 -13.23 -0.28
N GLY A 25 -8.71 -12.93 -1.47
CA GLY A 25 -9.48 -12.49 -2.63
C GLY A 25 -9.76 -10.99 -2.65
N HIS A 26 -8.97 -10.17 -1.95
CA HIS A 26 -9.02 -8.71 -2.05
C HIS A 26 -8.07 -8.20 -3.12
N THR A 27 -8.41 -7.08 -3.75
CA THR A 27 -7.50 -6.37 -4.64
C THR A 27 -6.62 -5.47 -3.78
N VAL A 28 -5.30 -5.59 -3.93
CA VAL A 28 -4.33 -4.78 -3.17
C VAL A 28 -3.54 -3.91 -4.12
N ASN A 29 -3.75 -2.59 -4.06
CA ASN A 29 -2.96 -1.58 -4.77
C ASN A 29 -1.84 -1.09 -3.85
N GLY A 30 -0.64 -1.62 -4.04
CA GLY A 30 0.50 -1.43 -3.14
C GLY A 30 1.45 -0.33 -3.60
N TYR A 31 1.85 0.54 -2.66
CA TYR A 31 2.90 1.54 -2.81
C TYR A 31 3.94 1.40 -1.69
N ASP A 32 5.20 1.65 -2.02
CA ASP A 32 6.31 1.82 -1.08
C ASP A 32 7.29 2.83 -1.68
N ALA A 33 7.96 3.63 -0.85
CA ALA A 33 8.98 4.57 -1.32
C ALA A 33 10.14 3.86 -2.04
N ARG A 34 10.37 2.58 -1.73
CA ARG A 34 11.36 1.74 -2.41
C ARG A 34 10.67 0.87 -3.48
N PRO A 35 11.28 0.73 -4.67
CA PRO A 35 10.67 -0.04 -5.76
C PRO A 35 10.66 -1.56 -5.52
N GLU A 36 11.63 -2.08 -4.76
CA GLU A 36 11.81 -3.51 -4.53
C GLU A 36 10.62 -4.16 -3.77
N PRO A 37 10.09 -3.57 -2.67
CA PRO A 37 8.84 -4.00 -2.06
C PRO A 37 7.62 -4.06 -2.99
N VAL A 38 7.46 -3.07 -3.87
CA VAL A 38 6.33 -3.01 -4.83
C VAL A 38 6.42 -4.18 -5.82
N ALA A 39 7.61 -4.43 -6.39
CA ALA A 39 7.82 -5.53 -7.31
C ALA A 39 7.46 -6.89 -6.69
N ARG A 40 7.80 -7.10 -5.41
CA ARG A 40 7.41 -8.32 -4.69
C ARG A 40 5.90 -8.43 -4.48
N SER A 41 5.20 -7.32 -4.24
CA SER A 41 3.74 -7.32 -4.10
C SER A 41 3.05 -7.70 -5.42
N VAL A 42 3.58 -7.24 -6.56
CA VAL A 42 3.08 -7.65 -7.88
C VAL A 42 3.26 -9.15 -8.10
N ASN A 43 4.42 -9.71 -7.73
CA ASN A 43 4.69 -11.14 -7.89
C ASN A 43 3.72 -12.06 -7.12
N VAL A 44 3.03 -11.55 -6.10
CA VAL A 44 2.04 -12.31 -5.31
C VAL A 44 0.59 -11.98 -5.69
N GLY A 45 0.36 -11.21 -6.76
CA GLY A 45 -0.97 -10.86 -7.26
C GLY A 45 -1.50 -9.49 -6.82
N GLY A 46 -0.67 -8.66 -6.20
CA GLY A 46 -0.99 -7.24 -5.96
C GLY A 46 -0.80 -6.38 -7.22
N ALA A 47 -1.25 -5.13 -7.17
CA ALA A 47 -1.01 -4.13 -8.19
C ALA A 47 -0.01 -3.08 -7.71
N ALA A 48 0.79 -2.53 -8.63
CA ALA A 48 1.78 -1.51 -8.33
C ALA A 48 1.20 -0.10 -8.48
N ALA A 49 1.14 0.63 -7.38
CA ALA A 49 0.94 2.07 -7.38
C ALA A 49 2.28 2.81 -7.39
N LYS A 50 2.35 3.93 -8.11
CA LYS A 50 3.53 4.79 -8.24
C LYS A 50 3.56 5.91 -7.21
N THR A 51 2.42 6.22 -6.60
CA THR A 51 2.26 7.26 -5.57
C THR A 51 1.29 6.78 -4.49
N PRO A 52 1.34 7.37 -3.27
CA PRO A 52 0.33 7.20 -2.23
C PRO A 52 -1.10 7.41 -2.73
N ASP A 53 -1.34 8.51 -3.45
CA ASP A 53 -2.64 8.84 -4.05
C ASP A 53 -3.13 7.70 -4.95
N GLN A 54 -2.28 7.19 -5.84
CA GLN A 54 -2.66 6.10 -6.74
C GLN A 54 -3.03 4.83 -5.97
N ALA A 55 -2.37 4.54 -4.84
CA ALA A 55 -2.71 3.41 -4.00
C ALA A 55 -4.07 3.59 -3.32
N ALA A 56 -4.37 4.81 -2.86
CA ALA A 56 -5.62 5.14 -2.18
C ALA A 56 -6.82 5.30 -3.12
N ARG A 57 -6.58 5.62 -4.40
CA ARG A 57 -7.65 5.94 -5.35
C ARG A 57 -8.59 4.75 -5.57
N ASN A 58 -9.89 5.00 -5.35
CA ASN A 58 -10.97 4.00 -5.42
C ASN A 58 -10.82 2.83 -4.43
N ALA A 59 -9.99 2.96 -3.40
CA ALA A 59 -9.91 1.97 -2.35
C ALA A 59 -11.10 2.09 -1.40
N ASP A 60 -11.64 0.95 -0.97
CA ASP A 60 -12.60 0.88 0.13
C ASP A 60 -11.91 1.15 1.48
N LEU A 61 -10.63 0.76 1.60
CA LEU A 61 -9.80 0.94 2.79
C LEU A 61 -8.36 1.28 2.40
N LEU A 62 -7.72 2.15 3.17
CA LEU A 62 -6.29 2.45 3.08
C LEU A 62 -5.56 1.94 4.32
N LEU A 63 -4.56 1.08 4.12
CA LEU A 63 -3.65 0.61 5.16
C LEU A 63 -2.31 1.32 5.01
N VAL A 64 -1.81 1.89 6.10
CA VAL A 64 -0.52 2.60 6.14
C VAL A 64 0.37 1.95 7.19
N THR A 65 1.50 1.39 6.75
CA THR A 65 2.51 0.79 7.64
C THR A 65 3.89 1.28 7.26
N VAL A 66 4.29 2.39 7.89
CA VAL A 66 5.55 3.10 7.66
C VAL A 66 6.42 3.09 8.92
N PHE A 67 7.63 3.64 8.85
CA PHE A 67 8.60 3.53 9.94
C PHE A 67 8.23 4.37 11.16
N ASP A 68 7.76 5.60 10.93
CA ASP A 68 7.48 6.56 12.00
C ASP A 68 6.33 7.52 11.65
N PHE A 69 6.06 8.44 12.57
CA PHE A 69 5.02 9.45 12.45
C PHE A 69 5.28 10.47 11.33
N SER A 70 6.54 10.79 11.05
CA SER A 70 6.90 11.74 9.98
C SER A 70 6.48 11.17 8.62
N GLN A 71 6.82 9.90 8.36
CA GLN A 71 6.42 9.22 7.13
C GLN A 71 4.90 9.04 7.03
N THR A 72 4.23 8.84 8.18
CA THR A 72 2.76 8.72 8.21
C THR A 72 2.12 10.03 7.76
N THR A 73 2.63 11.15 8.28
CA THR A 73 2.15 12.49 7.95
C THR A 73 2.40 12.80 6.47
N GLU A 74 3.60 12.51 5.97
CA GLU A 74 3.96 12.71 4.55
C GLU A 74 3.06 11.90 3.61
N VAL A 75 2.74 10.65 3.97
CA VAL A 75 1.88 9.79 3.13
C VAL A 75 0.42 10.25 3.12
N LEU A 76 -0.11 10.69 4.26
CA LEU A 76 -1.52 11.06 4.39
C LEU A 76 -1.82 12.47 3.90
N PHE A 77 -0.85 13.38 4.02
CA PHE A 77 -1.05 14.80 3.79
C PHE A 77 -0.09 15.37 2.73
N GLY A 78 0.87 14.60 2.23
CA GLY A 78 1.93 15.11 1.37
C GLY A 78 2.93 15.99 2.13
N THR A 79 3.87 16.58 1.39
CA THR A 79 4.85 17.53 1.93
C THR A 79 4.24 18.87 2.36
N GLU A 80 2.96 19.16 2.01
CA GLU A 80 2.29 20.44 2.28
C GLU A 80 0.78 20.35 2.60
N GLY A 81 0.23 19.19 3.00
CA GLY A 81 -1.18 19.11 3.42
C GLY A 81 -2.23 19.13 2.31
N GLN A 82 -1.95 18.55 1.13
CA GLN A 82 -2.86 18.57 -0.03
C GLN A 82 -3.68 17.29 -0.21
#